data_AF-A0A6B0T9V4-F1
#
_entry.id   AF-A0A6B0T9V4-F1
#
_cell.length_a   1.000
_cell.length_b   1.000
_cell.length_c   1.000
_cell.angle_alpha   90.00
_cell.angle_beta   90.00
_cell.angle_gamma   90.00
#
_symmetry.space_group_name_H-M   'P 1'
#
loop_
_entity.id
_entity.type
_entity.pdbx_description
1 polymer ?
#
loop_
_entity_poly.entity_id
_entity_poly.type
_entity_poly.pdbx_seq_one_letter_code
_entity_poly.pdbx_strand_id
1 'polypeptide(L)'
;MLLTVGTAIVLLAGLLGGALGAAVGAASALGLAGVVIVVGELATLFVLDGNAVGLLATLGVDGAPTAAGPVSALGVGPLFGPHVAFAGGVGAAAYAARKGPIDTGFRYHQAKQIRRPLFGRPRAVLVGGCFGVAGVALGALGSYLPVDPVAFAVVGSALLVRLTVGYPLVGRFDGKRLLDMSPFEEGAYWGGDGYDTADGIAGRHAVEPWQPRYYEWWIVAIIGVVGGAVGAVLALATDSVYLPFGLSLVSLFALVFGLRVGRYPIPVTFHVVLPAAIAALAVGNGFPLGLASGTAMGVVGAGLGELGQRVFYAHGDTHVDPAFVSLLLSSLLISVLVLAGVFDGGPVPYL
;
A
#
# COMPACT_ATOMS: atom_id res chain seq x y z
N MET A 1 32.11 -8.82 -8.52
CA MET A 1 30.94 -8.87 -9.42
C MET A 1 30.57 -7.44 -9.77
N LEU A 2 30.84 -7.01 -11.00
CA LEU A 2 30.56 -5.63 -11.43
C LEU A 2 29.04 -5.46 -11.60
N LEU A 3 28.48 -4.37 -11.08
CA LEU A 3 27.09 -3.97 -11.35
C LEU A 3 26.90 -3.86 -12.86
N THR A 4 25.92 -4.59 -13.42
CA THR A 4 25.55 -4.40 -14.81
C THR A 4 24.91 -3.01 -14.98
N VAL A 5 24.99 -2.46 -16.19
CA VAL A 5 24.38 -1.14 -16.50
C VAL A 5 22.88 -1.14 -16.18
N GLY A 6 22.18 -2.24 -16.50
CA GLY A 6 20.76 -2.41 -16.17
C GLY A 6 20.50 -2.36 -14.66
N THR A 7 21.28 -3.09 -13.85
CA THR A 7 21.13 -3.03 -12.38
C THR A 7 21.42 -1.63 -11.85
N ALA A 8 22.43 -0.92 -12.38
CA ALA A 8 22.73 0.44 -11.96
C ALA A 8 21.57 1.42 -12.27
N ILE A 9 20.92 1.29 -13.43
CA ILE A 9 19.76 2.10 -13.81
C ILE A 9 18.57 1.84 -12.88
N VAL A 10 18.27 0.58 -12.57
CA VAL A 10 17.15 0.23 -11.67
C VAL A 10 17.40 0.76 -10.27
N LEU A 11 18.62 0.65 -9.76
CA LEU A 11 18.97 1.20 -8.45
C LEU A 11 18.90 2.72 -8.42
N LEU A 12 19.32 3.39 -9.50
CA LEU A 12 19.17 4.85 -9.63
C LEU A 12 17.70 5.26 -9.69
N ALA A 13 16.88 4.55 -10.47
CA ALA A 13 15.43 4.77 -10.50
C ALA A 13 14.81 4.58 -9.11
N GLY A 14 15.22 3.53 -8.38
CA GLY A 14 14.81 3.27 -7.00
C GLY A 14 15.19 4.42 -6.07
N LEU A 15 16.42 4.90 -6.16
CA LEU A 15 16.90 6.05 -5.38
C LEU A 15 16.07 7.31 -5.66
N LEU A 16 15.83 7.62 -6.93
CA LEU A 16 15.06 8.79 -7.35
C LEU A 16 13.58 8.67 -6.97
N GLY A 17 13.00 7.48 -7.11
CA GLY A 17 11.62 7.20 -6.74
C GLY A 17 11.38 7.35 -5.24
N GLY A 18 12.27 6.80 -4.42
CA GLY A 18 12.20 6.95 -2.97
C GLY A 18 12.38 8.41 -2.52
N ALA A 19 13.29 9.14 -3.15
CA ALA A 19 13.48 10.57 -2.92
C ALA A 19 12.26 11.39 -3.33
N LEU A 20 11.65 11.07 -4.49
CA LEU A 20 10.40 11.67 -4.95
C LEU A 20 9.28 11.44 -3.93
N GLY A 21 9.10 10.21 -3.47
CA GLY A 21 8.07 9.86 -2.49
C GLY A 21 8.22 10.61 -1.16
N ALA A 22 9.45 10.82 -0.70
CA ALA A 22 9.73 11.69 0.44
C ALA A 22 9.43 13.17 0.14
N ALA A 23 9.79 13.65 -1.05
CA ALA A 23 9.58 15.02 -1.47
C ALA A 23 8.09 15.40 -1.51
N VAL A 24 7.24 14.56 -2.10
CA VAL A 24 5.80 14.85 -2.30
C VAL A 24 4.89 14.30 -1.19
N GLY A 25 5.42 13.42 -0.33
CA GLY A 25 4.66 12.68 0.67
C GLY A 25 4.21 11.31 0.15
N ALA A 26 4.29 10.28 0.99
CA ALA A 26 4.04 8.90 0.57
C ALA A 26 2.62 8.68 0.04
N ALA A 27 1.59 9.25 0.70
CA ALA A 27 0.21 9.12 0.24
C ALA A 27 -0.01 9.74 -1.15
N SER A 28 0.63 10.88 -1.43
CA SER A 28 0.61 11.53 -2.75
C SER A 28 1.31 10.68 -3.80
N ALA A 29 2.42 10.02 -3.42
CA ALA A 29 3.14 9.11 -4.31
C ALA A 29 2.29 7.91 -4.74
N LEU A 30 1.49 7.32 -3.83
CA LEU A 30 0.52 6.29 -4.20
C LEU A 30 -0.56 6.80 -5.15
N GLY A 31 -1.07 8.02 -4.92
CA GLY A 31 -2.01 8.66 -5.85
C GLY A 31 -1.43 8.82 -7.25
N LEU A 32 -0.16 9.26 -7.33
CA LEU A 32 0.55 9.41 -8.59
C LEU A 32 0.77 8.07 -9.30
N ALA A 33 1.14 7.02 -8.55
CA ALA A 33 1.22 5.66 -9.07
C ALA A 33 -0.12 5.22 -9.68
N GLY A 34 -1.24 5.51 -8.99
CA GLY A 34 -2.59 5.27 -9.51
C GLY A 34 -2.86 5.94 -10.85
N VAL A 35 -2.48 7.22 -11.01
CA VAL A 35 -2.65 7.94 -12.28
C VAL A 35 -1.84 7.27 -13.40
N VAL A 36 -0.59 6.90 -13.13
CA VAL A 36 0.27 6.23 -14.12
C VAL A 36 -0.32 4.87 -14.52
N ILE A 37 -0.83 4.10 -13.56
CA ILE A 37 -1.51 2.82 -13.83
C ILE A 37 -2.74 3.05 -14.71
N VAL A 38 -3.64 3.97 -14.34
CA VAL A 38 -4.86 4.23 -15.11
C VAL A 38 -4.52 4.68 -16.53
N VAL A 39 -3.58 5.61 -16.71
CA VAL A 39 -3.15 6.04 -18.05
C VAL A 39 -2.59 4.86 -18.86
N GLY A 40 -1.80 3.99 -18.22
CA GLY A 40 -1.26 2.81 -18.88
C GLY A 40 -2.32 1.81 -19.30
N GLU A 41 -3.26 1.49 -18.41
CA GLU A 41 -4.36 0.56 -18.68
C GLU A 41 -5.31 1.10 -19.76
N LEU A 42 -5.62 2.40 -19.74
CA LEU A 42 -6.45 3.03 -20.79
C LEU A 42 -5.73 3.06 -22.14
N ALA A 43 -4.40 3.28 -22.17
CA ALA A 43 -3.64 3.27 -23.42
C ALA A 43 -3.65 1.87 -24.09
N THR A 44 -3.63 0.79 -23.30
CA THR A 44 -3.82 -0.59 -23.81
C THR A 44 -5.24 -0.85 -24.29
N LEU A 45 -6.26 -0.33 -23.59
CA LEU A 45 -7.67 -0.53 -23.96
C LEU A 45 -8.09 0.22 -25.23
N PHE A 46 -7.49 1.38 -25.49
CA PHE A 46 -7.85 2.24 -26.62
C PHE A 46 -6.88 2.18 -27.82
N VAL A 47 -5.93 1.24 -27.82
CA VAL A 47 -4.93 1.01 -28.90
C VAL A 47 -4.48 2.32 -29.54
N LEU A 48 -3.60 3.05 -28.86
CA LEU A 48 -2.77 4.04 -29.57
C LEU A 48 -1.83 3.26 -30.48
N ASP A 49 -2.15 3.19 -31.77
CA ASP A 49 -1.39 2.52 -32.83
C ASP A 49 0.14 2.56 -32.58
N GLY A 50 0.69 1.39 -32.23
CA GLY A 50 2.06 0.95 -32.52
C GLY A 50 3.27 1.74 -31.99
N ASN A 51 3.09 2.88 -31.31
CA ASN A 51 4.21 3.78 -30.98
C ASN A 51 4.17 4.37 -29.55
N ALA A 52 3.52 3.69 -28.60
CA ALA A 52 3.73 4.00 -27.19
C ALA A 52 5.15 3.60 -26.78
N VAL A 53 6.12 4.49 -27.01
CA VAL A 53 7.49 4.39 -26.53
C VAL A 53 7.45 4.35 -25.00
N GLY A 54 7.38 3.15 -24.45
CA GLY A 54 7.41 2.93 -23.01
C GLY A 54 8.71 3.45 -22.42
N LEU A 55 8.63 4.18 -21.32
CA LEU A 55 9.82 4.61 -20.56
C LEU A 55 10.71 3.41 -20.19
N LEU A 56 10.13 2.20 -20.06
CA LEU A 56 10.85 0.94 -19.85
C LEU A 56 11.75 0.54 -21.03
N ALA A 57 11.31 0.78 -22.27
CA ALA A 57 12.12 0.58 -23.48
C ALA A 57 13.21 1.65 -23.64
N THR A 58 12.99 2.87 -23.10
CA THR A 58 14.00 3.93 -23.03
C THR A 58 14.98 3.77 -21.86
N LEU A 59 14.64 2.99 -20.84
CA LEU A 59 15.51 2.65 -19.70
C LEU A 59 16.21 1.28 -19.85
N GLY A 60 15.84 0.46 -20.85
CA GLY A 60 16.55 -0.78 -21.18
C GLY A 60 16.52 -1.85 -20.08
N VAL A 61 15.44 -1.94 -19.31
CA VAL A 61 15.32 -2.87 -18.18
C VAL A 61 14.37 -4.01 -18.52
N ASP A 62 14.94 -5.17 -18.86
CA ASP A 62 14.22 -6.45 -18.80
C ASP A 62 14.18 -6.91 -17.33
N GLY A 63 12.98 -7.01 -16.74
CA GLY A 63 12.79 -7.53 -15.36
C GLY A 63 11.83 -6.77 -14.45
N ALA A 64 11.02 -5.84 -14.95
CA ALA A 64 9.83 -5.41 -14.19
C ALA A 64 8.79 -6.54 -14.20
N PRO A 65 8.04 -6.79 -13.11
CA PRO A 65 6.96 -7.78 -13.13
C PRO A 65 5.86 -7.25 -14.06
N THR A 66 5.78 -7.77 -15.29
CA THR A 66 4.83 -7.27 -16.29
C THR A 66 3.74 -8.30 -16.56
N ALA A 67 2.69 -8.27 -15.76
CA ALA A 67 1.33 -8.61 -16.21
C ALA A 67 0.51 -7.33 -16.54
N ALA A 68 1.15 -6.16 -16.50
CA ALA A 68 0.60 -4.86 -16.86
C ALA A 68 1.26 -4.36 -18.15
N GLY A 69 0.54 -3.60 -18.98
CA GLY A 69 1.12 -2.96 -20.17
C GLY A 69 2.35 -2.09 -19.85
N PRO A 70 3.21 -1.75 -20.83
CA PRO A 70 4.52 -1.11 -20.58
C PRO A 70 4.46 0.20 -19.78
N VAL A 71 3.33 0.90 -19.81
CA VAL A 71 3.09 2.16 -19.09
C VAL A 71 2.51 1.91 -17.69
N SER A 72 1.62 0.93 -17.50
CA SER A 72 1.13 0.57 -16.16
C SER A 72 2.23 -0.09 -15.32
N ALA A 73 3.18 -0.77 -15.97
CA ALA A 73 4.43 -1.24 -15.37
C ALA A 73 5.27 -0.12 -14.72
N LEU A 74 5.14 1.14 -15.17
CA LEU A 74 5.83 2.28 -14.54
C LEU A 74 5.21 2.65 -13.19
N GLY A 75 3.87 2.53 -13.09
CA GLY A 75 3.12 2.82 -11.86
C GLY A 75 3.33 1.78 -10.76
N VAL A 76 3.76 0.56 -11.13
CA VAL A 76 4.22 -0.47 -10.19
C VAL A 76 5.74 -0.70 -10.24
N GLY A 77 6.47 0.12 -10.98
CA GLY A 77 7.89 -0.08 -11.31
C GLY A 77 8.88 0.66 -10.40
N PRO A 78 10.17 0.66 -10.74
CA PRO A 78 11.25 1.13 -9.85
C PRO A 78 11.28 2.65 -9.62
N LEU A 79 10.36 3.44 -10.20
CA LEU A 79 10.27 4.88 -10.00
C LEU A 79 9.02 5.30 -9.22
N PHE A 80 7.83 4.92 -9.70
CA PHE A 80 6.55 5.29 -9.07
C PHE A 80 5.94 4.17 -8.24
N GLY A 81 6.46 2.95 -8.34
CA GLY A 81 5.95 1.78 -7.65
C GLY A 81 5.81 2.00 -6.15
N PRO A 82 4.74 1.49 -5.52
CA PRO A 82 4.55 1.63 -4.08
C PRO A 82 5.74 1.13 -3.24
N HIS A 83 6.35 0.03 -3.68
CA HIS A 83 7.54 -0.53 -3.04
C HIS A 83 8.75 0.40 -3.07
N VAL A 84 8.78 1.41 -3.94
CA VAL A 84 9.85 2.41 -4.04
C VAL A 84 9.42 3.76 -3.47
N ALA A 85 8.48 4.44 -4.14
CA ALA A 85 8.16 5.82 -3.82
C ALA A 85 7.37 5.92 -2.51
N PHE A 86 6.33 5.09 -2.35
CA PHE A 86 5.56 5.07 -1.11
C PHE A 86 6.40 4.57 0.07
N ALA A 87 7.09 3.43 -0.07
CA ALA A 87 7.97 2.91 0.96
C ALA A 87 9.07 3.92 1.35
N GLY A 88 9.66 4.60 0.36
CA GLY A 88 10.61 5.69 0.56
C GLY A 88 10.02 6.85 1.37
N GLY A 89 8.82 7.31 1.01
CA GLY A 89 8.11 8.36 1.74
C GLY A 89 7.77 7.97 3.19
N VAL A 90 7.34 6.72 3.41
CA VAL A 90 7.09 6.18 4.77
C VAL A 90 8.39 6.15 5.58
N GLY A 91 9.48 5.68 4.97
CA GLY A 91 10.80 5.65 5.59
C GLY A 91 11.29 7.04 6.00
N ALA A 92 11.13 8.01 5.10
CA ALA A 92 11.46 9.41 5.34
C ALA A 92 10.62 10.05 6.46
N ALA A 93 9.31 9.76 6.51
CA ALA A 93 8.42 10.24 7.57
C ALA A 93 8.82 9.67 8.94
N ALA A 94 9.12 8.36 9.02
CA ALA A 94 9.58 7.75 10.26
C ALA A 94 10.92 8.35 10.74
N TYR A 95 11.88 8.54 9.84
CA TYR A 95 13.15 9.19 10.16
C TYR A 95 12.95 10.65 10.62
N ALA A 96 12.16 11.44 9.89
CA ALA A 96 11.93 12.84 10.22
C ALA A 96 11.24 13.01 11.58
N ALA A 97 10.25 12.17 11.87
CA ALA A 97 9.52 12.17 13.14
C ALA A 97 10.42 11.83 14.33
N ARG A 98 11.45 11.00 14.13
CA ARG A 98 12.45 10.70 15.17
C ARG A 98 13.33 11.91 15.51
N LYS A 99 13.47 12.87 14.59
CA LYS A 99 14.26 14.10 14.79
C LYS A 99 13.43 15.27 15.31
N GLY A 100 12.11 15.19 15.26
CA GLY A 100 11.20 16.21 15.77
C GLY A 100 9.83 16.16 15.09
N PRO A 101 8.88 16.99 15.53
CA PRO A 101 7.54 17.01 14.95
C PRO A 101 7.57 17.43 13.47
N ILE A 102 6.82 16.68 12.65
CA ILE A 102 6.67 16.95 11.22
C ILE A 102 5.53 17.95 11.01
N ASP A 103 4.45 17.77 11.76
CA ASP A 103 3.18 18.48 11.66
C ASP A 103 2.46 18.48 13.01
N THR A 104 2.48 19.62 13.71
CA THR A 104 1.85 19.75 15.04
C THR A 104 0.32 19.64 15.00
N GLY A 105 -0.31 19.74 13.83
CA GLY A 105 -1.76 19.55 13.66
C GLY A 105 -2.16 18.08 13.44
N PHE A 106 -1.20 17.15 13.32
CA PHE A 106 -1.49 15.74 13.11
C PHE A 106 -1.80 15.04 14.44
N ARG A 107 -2.96 14.38 14.50
CA ARG A 107 -3.53 13.81 15.74
C ARG A 107 -2.83 12.57 16.30
N TYR A 108 -2.01 11.89 15.50
CA TYR A 108 -1.34 10.65 15.88
C TYR A 108 0.17 10.85 15.94
N HIS A 109 0.87 9.79 16.32
CA HIS A 109 2.32 9.79 16.33
C HIS A 109 2.89 10.26 14.97
N GLN A 110 3.86 11.18 15.02
CA GLN A 110 4.34 11.91 13.86
C GLN A 110 4.93 11.00 12.76
N ALA A 111 5.46 9.83 13.13
CA ALA A 111 5.98 8.84 12.18
C ALA A 111 4.88 8.12 11.37
N LYS A 112 3.60 8.35 11.68
CA LYS A 112 2.45 7.92 10.85
C LYS A 112 2.01 8.96 9.84
N GLN A 113 2.51 10.20 9.91
CA GLN A 113 2.09 11.29 9.03
C GLN A 113 2.77 11.19 7.66
N ILE A 114 2.16 10.39 6.79
CA ILE A 114 2.68 10.11 5.44
C ILE A 114 2.20 11.09 4.37
N ARG A 115 1.34 12.06 4.74
CA ARG A 115 0.77 13.05 3.80
C ARG A 115 1.62 14.31 3.68
N ARG A 116 2.49 14.59 4.65
CA ARG A 116 3.28 15.83 4.66
C ARG A 116 4.44 15.73 3.67
N PRO A 117 4.58 16.65 2.71
CA PRO A 117 5.78 16.76 1.87
C PRO A 117 7.02 17.04 2.74
N LEU A 118 8.13 16.34 2.48
CA LEU A 118 9.41 16.51 3.21
C LEU A 118 10.51 17.14 2.35
N PHE A 119 10.17 17.76 1.21
CA PHE A 119 11.13 18.40 0.30
C PHE A 119 12.06 19.40 1.00
N GLY A 120 11.54 20.18 1.96
CA GLY A 120 12.34 21.11 2.78
C GLY A 120 13.27 20.45 3.81
N ARG A 121 13.34 19.11 3.86
CA ARG A 121 14.18 18.34 4.79
C ARG A 121 15.11 17.40 4.00
N PRO A 122 16.27 17.89 3.52
CA PRO A 122 17.15 17.14 2.62
C PRO A 122 17.58 15.77 3.16
N ARG A 123 17.86 15.67 4.46
CA ARG A 123 18.21 14.38 5.10
C ARG A 123 17.08 13.37 5.05
N ALA A 124 15.82 13.80 5.17
CA ALA A 124 14.68 12.90 5.05
C ALA A 124 14.48 12.45 3.60
N VAL A 125 14.71 13.32 2.62
CA VAL A 125 14.67 12.97 1.19
C VAL A 125 15.73 11.93 0.84
N LEU A 126 16.96 12.10 1.35
CA LEU A 126 18.03 11.11 1.17
C LEU A 126 17.66 9.74 1.79
N VAL A 127 17.11 9.74 3.01
CA VAL A 127 16.60 8.51 3.63
C VAL A 127 15.51 7.87 2.77
N GLY A 128 14.59 8.68 2.23
CA GLY A 128 13.58 8.20 1.31
C GLY A 128 14.17 7.50 0.09
N GLY A 129 15.22 8.08 -0.52
CA GLY A 129 15.95 7.44 -1.61
C GLY A 129 16.58 6.10 -1.21
N CYS A 130 17.23 6.01 -0.05
CA CYS A 130 17.77 4.74 0.46
C CYS A 130 16.69 3.67 0.62
N PHE A 131 15.52 4.04 1.13
CA PHE A 131 14.38 3.12 1.24
C PHE A 131 13.79 2.77 -0.14
N GLY A 132 13.88 3.65 -1.13
CA GLY A 132 13.53 3.31 -2.51
C GLY A 132 14.44 2.23 -3.11
N VAL A 133 15.76 2.31 -2.87
CA VAL A 133 16.73 1.26 -3.22
C VAL A 133 16.44 -0.05 -2.48
N ALA A 134 16.17 0.02 -1.17
CA ALA A 134 15.78 -1.17 -0.39
C ALA A 134 14.48 -1.78 -0.92
N GLY A 135 13.54 -0.94 -1.34
CA GLY A 135 12.29 -1.33 -1.98
C GLY A 135 12.49 -2.17 -3.23
N VAL A 136 13.35 -1.72 -4.15
CA VAL A 136 13.73 -2.48 -5.35
C VAL A 136 14.28 -3.86 -4.96
N ALA A 137 15.21 -3.90 -4.00
CA ALA A 137 15.83 -5.15 -3.56
C ALA A 137 14.82 -6.11 -2.93
N LEU A 138 13.93 -5.61 -2.07
CA LEU A 138 12.87 -6.40 -1.45
C LEU A 138 11.83 -6.87 -2.47
N GLY A 139 11.53 -6.06 -3.50
CA GLY A 139 10.65 -6.46 -4.60
C GLY A 139 11.23 -7.62 -5.39
N ALA A 140 12.53 -7.57 -5.70
CA ALA A 140 13.24 -8.67 -6.35
C ALA A 140 13.32 -9.95 -5.47
N LEU A 141 13.35 -9.81 -4.14
CA LEU A 141 13.24 -10.97 -3.25
C LEU A 141 11.82 -11.53 -3.21
N GLY A 142 10.81 -10.66 -3.21
CA GLY A 142 9.41 -11.03 -3.20
C GLY A 142 8.98 -11.83 -4.43
N SER A 143 9.61 -11.61 -5.60
CA SER A 143 9.29 -12.37 -6.82
C SER A 143 9.67 -13.85 -6.79
N TYR A 144 10.40 -14.31 -5.77
CA TYR A 144 10.67 -15.73 -5.55
C TYR A 144 9.65 -16.40 -4.62
N LEU A 145 8.68 -15.64 -4.11
CA LEU A 145 7.67 -16.10 -3.17
C LEU A 145 6.29 -16.10 -3.86
N PRO A 146 5.36 -16.96 -3.44
CA PRO A 146 4.00 -17.02 -4.00
C PRO A 146 3.12 -15.89 -3.43
N VAL A 147 3.59 -14.65 -3.47
CA VAL A 147 2.93 -13.45 -2.96
C VAL A 147 3.18 -12.27 -3.90
N ASP A 148 2.39 -11.22 -3.76
CA ASP A 148 2.61 -9.97 -4.50
C ASP A 148 3.96 -9.35 -4.08
N PRO A 149 4.94 -9.20 -5.00
CA PRO A 149 6.27 -8.71 -4.67
C PRO A 149 6.28 -7.25 -4.21
N VAL A 150 5.34 -6.43 -4.68
CA VAL A 150 5.20 -5.03 -4.29
C VAL A 150 4.70 -4.95 -2.84
N ALA A 151 3.68 -5.72 -2.50
CA ALA A 151 3.14 -5.78 -1.14
C ALA A 151 4.19 -6.34 -0.16
N PHE A 152 4.89 -7.41 -0.53
CA PHE A 152 6.01 -7.95 0.24
C PHE A 152 7.07 -6.88 0.52
N ALA A 153 7.47 -6.13 -0.50
CA ALA A 153 8.49 -5.09 -0.37
C ALA A 153 8.04 -3.89 0.45
N VAL A 154 6.79 -3.45 0.34
CA VAL A 154 6.24 -2.36 1.16
C VAL A 154 6.18 -2.75 2.62
N VAL A 155 5.63 -3.93 2.94
CA VAL A 155 5.55 -4.43 4.32
C VAL A 155 6.95 -4.64 4.89
N GLY A 156 7.85 -5.28 4.13
CA GLY A 156 9.25 -5.48 4.50
C GLY A 156 9.97 -4.16 4.77
N SER A 157 9.77 -3.14 3.91
CA SER A 157 10.36 -1.81 4.10
C SER A 157 9.84 -1.11 5.36
N ALA A 158 8.54 -1.25 5.66
CA ALA A 158 7.95 -0.67 6.86
C ALA A 158 8.47 -1.33 8.15
N LEU A 159 8.76 -2.63 8.13
CA LEU A 159 9.45 -3.32 9.23
C LEU A 159 10.93 -2.92 9.30
N LEU A 160 11.59 -2.80 8.16
CA LEU A 160 12.99 -2.38 8.06
C LEU A 160 13.21 -0.98 8.63
N VAL A 161 12.28 -0.03 8.42
CA VAL A 161 12.40 1.30 9.03
C VAL A 161 12.23 1.27 10.54
N ARG A 162 11.37 0.38 11.07
CA ARG A 162 11.24 0.17 12.52
C ARG A 162 12.56 -0.32 13.11
N LEU A 163 13.19 -1.31 12.48
CA LEU A 163 14.48 -1.85 12.90
C LEU A 163 15.62 -0.82 12.83
N THR A 164 15.74 -0.12 11.71
CA THR A 164 16.87 0.80 11.46
C THR A 164 16.77 2.12 12.21
N VAL A 165 15.55 2.63 12.45
CA VAL A 165 15.33 3.89 13.19
C VAL A 165 15.10 3.65 14.69
N GLY A 166 14.82 2.41 15.10
CA GLY A 166 14.65 2.04 16.51
C GLY A 166 13.22 2.29 17.03
N TYR A 167 12.22 1.90 16.25
CA TYR A 167 10.82 1.82 16.67
C TYR A 167 10.42 0.36 16.99
N PRO A 168 9.43 0.13 17.87
CA PRO A 168 8.92 -1.21 18.16
C PRO A 168 8.31 -1.87 16.91
N LEU A 169 8.52 -3.19 16.75
CA LEU A 169 8.06 -3.95 15.57
C LEU A 169 6.54 -4.08 15.47
N VAL A 170 5.84 -4.31 16.58
CA VAL A 170 4.37 -4.44 16.61
C VAL A 170 3.74 -3.17 17.19
N GLY A 171 4.39 -2.57 18.18
CA GLY A 171 3.85 -1.44 18.93
C GLY A 171 3.72 -1.78 20.40
N ARG A 172 3.25 -0.82 21.20
CA ARG A 172 2.99 -1.02 22.62
C ARG A 172 1.50 -1.20 22.84
N PHE A 173 1.13 -2.25 23.54
CA PHE A 173 -0.23 -2.53 23.96
C PHE A 173 -0.20 -3.09 25.38
N ASP A 174 -1.33 -3.05 26.07
CA ASP A 174 -1.50 -3.45 27.47
C ASP A 174 -1.30 -4.97 27.73
N GLY A 175 -0.91 -5.75 26.72
CA GLY A 175 -0.69 -7.19 26.79
C GLY A 175 -1.97 -8.03 26.74
N LYS A 176 -3.17 -7.43 26.84
CA LYS A 176 -4.44 -8.16 26.99
C LYS A 176 -5.32 -8.08 25.75
N ARG A 177 -5.24 -7.00 24.97
CA ARG A 177 -6.23 -6.76 23.91
C ARG A 177 -5.67 -6.14 22.63
N LEU A 178 -4.87 -6.90 21.89
CA LEU A 178 -4.28 -6.46 20.61
C LEU A 178 -5.33 -6.01 19.57
N LEU A 179 -6.50 -6.65 19.55
CA LEU A 179 -7.55 -6.36 18.57
C LEU A 179 -8.61 -5.36 19.08
N ASP A 180 -8.50 -4.87 20.31
CA ASP A 180 -9.52 -3.99 20.91
C ASP A 180 -9.27 -2.53 20.56
N MET A 181 -10.30 -1.87 20.04
CA MET A 181 -10.29 -0.46 19.66
C MET A 181 -11.08 0.41 20.63
N SER A 182 -11.73 -0.15 21.66
CA SER A 182 -12.47 0.63 22.68
C SER A 182 -11.65 1.75 23.34
N PRO A 183 -10.31 1.61 23.56
CA PRO A 183 -9.52 2.70 24.13
C PRO A 183 -9.53 3.96 23.26
N PHE A 184 -9.69 3.82 21.95
CA PHE A 184 -9.82 4.96 21.06
C PHE A 184 -11.17 5.68 21.23
N GLU A 185 -12.25 4.95 21.49
CA GLU A 185 -13.61 5.46 21.71
C GLU A 185 -13.72 6.18 23.05
N GLU A 186 -13.09 5.62 24.07
CA GLU A 186 -12.98 6.18 25.42
C GLU A 186 -12.05 7.41 25.46
N GLY A 187 -11.31 7.67 24.38
CA GLY A 187 -10.34 8.76 24.32
C GLY A 187 -9.17 8.53 25.29
N ALA A 188 -8.73 7.28 25.45
CA ALA A 188 -7.62 6.93 26.31
C ALA A 188 -6.28 7.42 25.74
N TYR A 189 -5.41 7.88 26.64
CA TYR A 189 -4.06 8.33 26.33
C TYR A 189 -3.05 7.66 27.26
N TRP A 190 -1.86 7.39 26.75
CA TRP A 190 -0.71 7.02 27.57
C TRP A 190 -0.41 8.13 28.60
N GLY A 191 -0.13 7.73 29.83
CA GLY A 191 -0.01 8.61 31.00
C GLY A 191 -1.34 8.97 31.67
N GLY A 192 -2.47 8.43 31.20
CA GLY A 192 -3.79 8.54 31.84
C GLY A 192 -4.20 7.26 32.58
N ASP A 193 -5.40 7.28 33.17
CA ASP A 193 -5.93 6.17 33.96
C ASP A 193 -5.91 4.84 33.20
N GLY A 194 -5.24 3.83 33.77
CA GLY A 194 -5.11 2.50 33.17
C GLY A 194 -4.04 2.38 32.07
N TYR A 195 -3.35 3.47 31.71
CA TYR A 195 -2.31 3.52 30.67
C TYR A 195 -1.02 4.18 31.17
N ASP A 196 -0.50 3.72 32.30
CA ASP A 196 0.75 4.25 32.87
C ASP A 196 1.94 4.14 31.89
N THR A 197 2.77 5.17 31.86
CA THR A 197 3.97 5.17 31.02
C THR A 197 5.15 5.90 31.65
N ALA A 198 6.32 5.24 31.66
CA ALA A 198 7.58 5.83 32.10
C ALA A 198 8.42 6.39 30.92
N ASP A 199 8.00 6.15 29.68
CA ASP A 199 8.85 6.26 28.49
C ASP A 199 8.57 7.51 27.63
N GLY A 200 8.04 8.56 28.24
CA GLY A 200 7.86 9.86 27.56
C GLY A 200 6.84 9.87 26.41
N ILE A 201 6.00 8.85 26.28
CA ILE A 201 4.88 8.80 25.32
C ILE A 201 3.57 9.38 25.90
N ALA A 202 3.64 10.04 27.06
CA ALA A 202 2.49 10.63 27.72
C ALA A 202 1.76 11.64 26.81
N GLY A 203 0.42 11.63 26.85
CA GLY A 203 -0.44 12.48 26.03
C GLY A 203 -0.65 11.98 24.59
N ARG A 204 -0.11 10.81 24.23
CA ARG A 204 -0.42 10.11 22.98
C ARG A 204 -1.62 9.18 23.16
N HIS A 205 -2.48 9.07 22.15
CA HIS A 205 -3.56 8.09 22.15
C HIS A 205 -3.04 6.68 22.46
N ALA A 206 -3.76 5.95 23.31
CA ALA A 206 -3.43 4.56 23.64
C ALA A 206 -3.50 3.66 22.38
N VAL A 207 -4.51 3.92 21.55
CA VAL A 207 -4.78 3.21 20.29
C VAL A 207 -5.05 4.25 19.20
N GLU A 208 -4.42 4.08 18.04
CA GLU A 208 -4.49 5.03 16.92
C GLU A 208 -5.00 4.33 15.64
N PRO A 209 -6.32 4.14 15.47
CA PRO A 209 -6.88 3.46 14.31
C PRO A 209 -6.48 4.11 12.99
N TRP A 210 -6.16 3.30 11.98
CA TRP A 210 -5.72 3.80 10.67
C TRP A 210 -6.78 4.64 9.95
N GLN A 211 -8.02 4.17 9.96
CA GLN A 211 -9.17 4.88 9.42
C GLN A 211 -10.23 5.05 10.53
N PRO A 212 -10.18 6.15 11.31
CA PRO A 212 -10.96 6.29 12.56
C PRO A 212 -12.48 6.34 12.40
N ARG A 213 -12.99 6.31 11.16
CA ARG A 213 -14.43 6.28 10.85
C ARG A 213 -14.88 4.94 10.30
N TYR A 214 -13.96 4.01 10.04
CA TYR A 214 -14.19 2.80 9.24
C TYR A 214 -13.70 1.52 9.90
N TYR A 215 -13.21 1.55 11.14
CA TYR A 215 -12.62 0.39 11.83
C TYR A 215 -13.66 -0.58 12.43
N GLU A 216 -14.94 -0.21 12.46
CA GLU A 216 -16.01 -1.10 12.92
C GLU A 216 -16.23 -2.23 11.92
N TRP A 217 -16.25 -3.48 12.39
CA TRP A 217 -16.27 -4.68 11.53
C TRP A 217 -17.42 -4.72 10.52
N TRP A 218 -18.60 -4.21 10.88
CA TRP A 218 -19.74 -4.17 9.95
C TRP A 218 -19.53 -3.13 8.84
N ILE A 219 -18.85 -2.01 9.13
CA ILE A 219 -18.46 -1.02 8.11
C ILE A 219 -17.38 -1.61 7.21
N VAL A 220 -16.40 -2.30 7.78
CA VAL A 220 -15.36 -3.03 7.03
C VAL A 220 -16.01 -4.04 6.07
N ALA A 221 -17.02 -4.79 6.52
CA ALA A 221 -17.76 -5.72 5.68
C ALA A 221 -18.49 -5.01 4.53
N ILE A 222 -19.14 -3.86 4.78
CA ILE A 222 -19.79 -3.06 3.72
C ILE A 222 -18.77 -2.55 2.71
N ILE A 223 -17.63 -2.02 3.17
CA ILE A 223 -16.53 -1.59 2.28
C ILE A 223 -16.04 -2.76 1.43
N GLY A 224 -15.89 -3.94 2.03
CA GLY A 224 -15.49 -5.18 1.35
C GLY A 224 -16.49 -5.63 0.28
N VAL A 225 -17.79 -5.64 0.59
CA VAL A 225 -18.85 -6.01 -0.36
C VAL A 225 -18.93 -5.02 -1.51
N VAL A 226 -19.04 -3.72 -1.21
CA VAL A 226 -19.21 -2.69 -2.24
C VAL A 226 -17.95 -2.54 -3.08
N GLY A 227 -16.79 -2.44 -2.43
CA GLY A 227 -15.50 -2.35 -3.11
C GLY A 227 -15.18 -3.62 -3.90
N GLY A 228 -15.47 -4.79 -3.35
CA GLY A 228 -15.28 -6.07 -4.02
C GLY A 228 -16.15 -6.20 -5.27
N ALA A 229 -17.43 -5.86 -5.18
CA ALA A 229 -18.34 -5.88 -6.32
C ALA A 229 -17.91 -4.89 -7.42
N VAL A 230 -17.54 -3.65 -7.05
CA VAL A 230 -17.03 -2.66 -8.01
C VAL A 230 -15.74 -3.13 -8.67
N GLY A 231 -14.79 -3.65 -7.90
CA GLY A 231 -13.54 -4.21 -8.43
C GLY A 231 -13.78 -5.36 -9.41
N ALA A 232 -14.67 -6.28 -9.05
CA ALA A 232 -15.06 -7.41 -9.89
C ALA A 232 -15.73 -6.98 -11.19
N VAL A 233 -16.71 -6.06 -11.13
CA VAL A 233 -17.42 -5.56 -12.33
C VAL A 233 -16.45 -4.87 -13.28
N LEU A 234 -15.58 -4.00 -12.76
CA LEU A 234 -14.61 -3.29 -13.59
C LEU A 234 -13.62 -4.26 -14.24
N ALA A 235 -13.12 -5.24 -13.49
CA ALA A 235 -12.22 -6.26 -14.03
C ALA A 235 -12.89 -7.10 -15.12
N LEU A 236 -14.10 -7.61 -14.86
CA LEU A 236 -14.87 -8.40 -15.84
C LEU A 236 -15.24 -7.60 -17.09
N ALA A 237 -15.47 -6.28 -16.96
CA ALA A 237 -15.84 -5.42 -18.08
C ALA A 237 -14.65 -4.99 -18.94
N THR A 238 -13.45 -4.97 -18.37
CA THR A 238 -12.24 -4.43 -19.03
C THR A 238 -11.14 -5.45 -19.25
N ASP A 239 -11.31 -6.67 -18.72
CA ASP A 239 -10.31 -7.73 -18.68
C ASP A 239 -8.97 -7.26 -18.06
N SER A 240 -9.05 -6.36 -17.07
CA SER A 240 -7.90 -5.77 -16.40
C SER A 240 -8.02 -5.86 -14.89
N VAL A 241 -7.03 -6.50 -14.26
CA VAL A 241 -6.87 -6.52 -12.80
C VAL A 241 -6.36 -5.18 -12.26
N TYR A 242 -5.60 -4.43 -13.06
CA TYR A 242 -4.90 -3.23 -12.62
C TYR A 242 -5.72 -1.94 -12.79
N LEU A 243 -6.68 -1.89 -13.71
CA LEU A 243 -7.52 -0.71 -13.88
C LEU A 243 -8.35 -0.39 -12.61
N PRO A 244 -9.07 -1.35 -11.98
CA PRO A 244 -9.76 -1.09 -10.72
C PRO A 244 -8.80 -0.66 -9.60
N PHE A 245 -7.62 -1.28 -9.53
CA PHE A 245 -6.57 -0.94 -8.57
C PHE A 245 -6.05 0.49 -8.76
N GLY A 246 -5.70 0.87 -9.98
CA GLY A 246 -5.25 2.21 -10.34
C GLY A 246 -6.28 3.27 -9.99
N LEU A 247 -7.56 3.05 -10.35
CA LEU A 247 -8.66 3.97 -10.01
C LEU A 247 -8.81 4.16 -8.49
N SER A 248 -8.66 3.09 -7.70
CA SER A 248 -8.68 3.18 -6.24
C SER A 248 -7.45 3.91 -5.67
N LEU A 249 -6.27 3.75 -6.28
CA LEU A 249 -5.09 4.52 -5.89
C LEU A 249 -5.25 6.03 -6.19
N VAL A 250 -5.84 6.39 -7.33
CA VAL A 250 -6.13 7.80 -7.66
C VAL A 250 -7.01 8.46 -6.59
N SER A 251 -7.93 7.71 -5.97
CA SER A 251 -8.78 8.24 -4.90
C SER A 251 -7.99 8.65 -3.66
N LEU A 252 -6.73 8.25 -3.49
CA LEU A 252 -5.87 8.73 -2.39
C LEU A 252 -5.55 10.21 -2.50
N PHE A 253 -5.62 10.82 -3.70
CA PHE A 253 -5.56 12.27 -3.81
C PHE A 253 -6.69 12.96 -3.05
N ALA A 254 -7.86 12.32 -2.90
CA ALA A 254 -8.92 12.84 -2.05
C ALA A 254 -8.47 12.96 -0.59
N LEU A 255 -7.68 12.00 -0.08
CA LEU A 255 -7.14 12.06 1.29
C LEU A 255 -6.05 13.13 1.45
N VAL A 256 -5.28 13.39 0.39
CA VAL A 256 -4.23 14.43 0.37
C VAL A 256 -4.85 15.84 0.29
N PHE A 257 -5.80 16.05 -0.63
CA PHE A 257 -6.48 17.33 -0.81
C PHE A 257 -7.61 17.57 0.19
N GLY A 258 -7.83 16.62 1.11
CA GLY A 258 -8.87 16.73 2.14
C GLY A 258 -10.29 16.72 1.57
N LEU A 259 -10.48 16.14 0.38
CA LEU A 259 -11.80 15.92 -0.21
C LEU A 259 -12.58 14.93 0.65
N ARG A 260 -13.83 15.29 0.94
CA ARG A 260 -14.74 14.55 1.81
C ARG A 260 -16.08 14.40 1.12
N VAL A 261 -16.73 13.26 1.31
CA VAL A 261 -18.14 13.08 0.97
C VAL A 261 -18.93 13.51 2.22
N GLY A 262 -19.40 14.75 2.23
CA GLY A 262 -19.96 15.37 3.43
C GLY A 262 -18.93 15.47 4.55
N ARG A 263 -19.20 14.83 5.71
CA ARG A 263 -18.28 14.79 6.86
C ARG A 263 -17.29 13.61 6.84
N TYR A 264 -17.40 12.71 5.86
CA TYR A 264 -16.67 11.43 5.84
C TYR A 264 -15.52 11.45 4.81
N PRO A 265 -14.28 11.09 5.21
CA PRO A 265 -13.16 10.99 4.26
C PRO A 265 -13.35 9.79 3.33
N ILE A 266 -12.95 9.84 2.07
CA ILE A 266 -13.07 8.65 1.20
C ILE A 266 -12.22 7.49 1.76
N PRO A 267 -12.76 6.27 1.92
CA PRO A 267 -12.01 5.14 2.45
C PRO A 267 -10.92 4.69 1.48
N VAL A 268 -9.81 4.19 2.03
CA VAL A 268 -8.77 3.52 1.25
C VAL A 268 -9.26 2.13 0.85
N THR A 269 -9.29 1.82 -0.45
CA THR A 269 -9.92 0.59 -0.97
C THR A 269 -9.05 -0.24 -1.92
N PHE A 270 -7.81 0.15 -2.19
CA PHE A 270 -7.00 -0.54 -3.22
C PHE A 270 -6.71 -2.01 -2.86
N HIS A 271 -6.63 -2.31 -1.57
CA HIS A 271 -6.50 -3.67 -1.02
C HIS A 271 -7.78 -4.51 -1.05
N VAL A 272 -8.92 -3.88 -1.33
CA VAL A 272 -10.21 -4.53 -1.53
C VAL A 272 -10.40 -4.82 -3.01
N VAL A 273 -10.19 -3.82 -3.87
CA VAL A 273 -10.49 -3.92 -5.30
C VAL A 273 -9.50 -4.77 -6.09
N LEU A 274 -8.21 -4.78 -5.75
CA LEU A 274 -7.21 -5.57 -6.49
C LEU A 274 -7.41 -7.08 -6.32
N PRO A 275 -7.48 -7.66 -5.11
CA PRO A 275 -7.71 -9.09 -4.97
C PRO A 275 -9.11 -9.48 -5.45
N ALA A 276 -10.11 -8.58 -5.36
CA ALA A 276 -11.42 -8.78 -5.97
C ALA A 276 -11.35 -8.91 -7.50
N ALA A 277 -10.61 -8.03 -8.16
CA ALA A 277 -10.39 -8.06 -9.60
C ALA A 277 -9.69 -9.35 -10.05
N ILE A 278 -8.64 -9.76 -9.34
CA ILE A 278 -7.92 -11.02 -9.60
C ILE A 278 -8.87 -12.21 -9.45
N ALA A 279 -9.58 -12.32 -8.33
CA ALA A 279 -10.51 -13.44 -8.09
C ALA A 279 -11.66 -13.49 -9.11
N ALA A 280 -12.15 -12.33 -9.56
CA ALA A 280 -13.22 -12.27 -10.54
C ALA A 280 -12.82 -12.84 -11.90
N LEU A 281 -11.59 -12.58 -12.35
CA LEU A 281 -11.06 -13.10 -13.61
C LEU A 281 -10.54 -14.54 -13.47
N ALA A 282 -9.90 -14.87 -12.34
CA ALA A 282 -9.27 -16.16 -12.12
C ALA A 282 -10.26 -17.32 -11.95
N VAL A 283 -11.52 -17.07 -11.55
CA VAL A 283 -12.49 -18.16 -11.34
C VAL A 283 -13.05 -18.76 -12.64
N GLY A 284 -12.85 -18.12 -13.81
CA GLY A 284 -13.07 -18.75 -15.12
C GLY A 284 -14.51 -19.16 -15.51
N ASN A 285 -15.56 -18.65 -14.86
CA ASN A 285 -16.93 -19.16 -14.98
C ASN A 285 -18.00 -18.09 -15.28
N GLY A 286 -17.62 -17.05 -16.02
CA GLY A 286 -18.54 -15.99 -16.46
C GLY A 286 -18.97 -15.01 -15.35
N PHE A 287 -19.82 -14.05 -15.73
CA PHE A 287 -20.11 -12.87 -14.90
C PHE A 287 -20.66 -13.17 -13.49
N PRO A 288 -21.64 -14.07 -13.29
CA PRO A 288 -22.20 -14.31 -11.95
C PRO A 288 -21.17 -14.85 -10.95
N LEU A 289 -20.37 -15.85 -11.37
CA LEU A 289 -19.37 -16.45 -10.48
C LEU A 289 -18.15 -15.52 -10.30
N GLY A 290 -17.76 -14.78 -11.34
CA GLY A 290 -16.72 -13.76 -11.24
C GLY A 290 -17.11 -12.64 -10.27
N LEU A 291 -18.34 -12.13 -10.36
CA LEU A 291 -18.86 -11.11 -9.44
C LEU A 291 -18.92 -11.63 -8.01
N ALA A 292 -19.43 -12.85 -7.79
CA ALA A 292 -19.50 -13.46 -6.46
C ALA A 292 -18.11 -13.69 -5.85
N SER A 293 -17.17 -14.23 -6.63
CA SER A 293 -15.80 -14.52 -6.20
C SER A 293 -15.03 -13.24 -5.89
N GLY A 294 -15.15 -12.23 -6.76
CA GLY A 294 -14.53 -10.93 -6.52
C GLY A 294 -15.14 -10.19 -5.33
N THR A 295 -16.45 -10.23 -5.15
CA THR A 295 -17.11 -9.66 -3.96
C THR A 295 -16.64 -10.35 -2.67
N ALA A 296 -16.59 -11.68 -2.66
CA ALA A 296 -16.10 -12.46 -1.53
C ALA A 296 -14.64 -12.12 -1.21
N MET A 297 -13.77 -12.04 -2.23
CA MET A 297 -12.37 -11.68 -2.05
C MET A 297 -12.19 -10.23 -1.61
N GLY A 298 -13.09 -9.32 -2.00
CA GLY A 298 -13.13 -7.95 -1.47
C GLY A 298 -13.43 -7.90 0.03
N VAL A 299 -14.37 -8.72 0.51
CA VAL A 299 -14.64 -8.87 1.96
C VAL A 299 -13.42 -9.41 2.70
N VAL A 300 -12.74 -10.41 2.13
CA VAL A 300 -11.49 -10.94 2.68
C VAL A 300 -10.43 -9.84 2.74
N GLY A 301 -10.23 -9.08 1.67
CA GLY A 301 -9.29 -7.95 1.64
C GLY A 301 -9.60 -6.91 2.71
N ALA A 302 -10.86 -6.48 2.82
CA ALA A 302 -11.25 -5.51 3.84
C ALA A 302 -10.97 -6.03 5.28
N GLY A 303 -11.32 -7.29 5.54
CA GLY A 303 -11.07 -7.93 6.83
C GLY A 303 -9.59 -8.08 7.16
N LEU A 304 -8.76 -8.47 6.19
CA LEU A 304 -7.30 -8.57 6.35
C LEU A 304 -6.65 -7.19 6.53
N GLY A 305 -7.20 -6.15 5.90
CA GLY A 305 -6.79 -4.76 6.13
C GLY A 305 -7.08 -4.31 7.57
N GLU A 306 -8.27 -4.63 8.07
CA GLU A 306 -8.62 -4.35 9.46
C GLU A 306 -7.79 -5.18 10.47
N LEU A 307 -7.48 -6.44 10.16
CA LEU A 307 -6.56 -7.22 10.98
C LEU A 307 -5.15 -6.60 10.97
N GLY A 308 -4.64 -6.23 9.79
CA GLY A 308 -3.34 -5.58 9.63
C GLY A 308 -3.25 -4.26 10.40
N GLN A 309 -4.32 -3.47 10.43
CA GLN A 309 -4.34 -2.21 11.17
C GLN A 309 -4.29 -2.47 12.67
N ARG A 310 -5.11 -3.39 13.19
CA ARG A 310 -5.14 -3.72 14.63
C ARG A 310 -3.81 -4.28 15.11
N VAL A 311 -3.13 -5.10 14.30
CA VAL A 311 -1.86 -5.73 14.69
C VAL A 311 -0.67 -4.79 14.57
N PHE A 312 -0.49 -4.12 13.42
CA PHE A 312 0.75 -3.42 13.13
C PHE A 312 0.66 -1.90 13.16
N TYR A 313 -0.53 -1.34 12.95
CA TYR A 313 -0.73 0.11 12.86
C TYR A 313 -1.20 0.72 14.17
N ALA A 314 -2.31 0.23 14.73
CA ALA A 314 -3.04 0.86 15.83
C ALA A 314 -2.16 1.12 17.05
N HIS A 315 -1.34 0.13 17.41
CA HIS A 315 -0.41 0.16 18.54
C HIS A 315 1.00 0.60 18.15
N GLY A 316 1.30 0.63 16.85
CA GLY A 316 2.63 0.94 16.32
C GLY A 316 2.92 2.44 16.28
N ASP A 317 4.20 2.81 16.17
CA ASP A 317 4.62 4.23 16.12
C ASP A 317 4.73 4.77 14.69
N THR A 318 5.01 3.89 13.73
CA THR A 318 5.23 4.22 12.32
C THR A 318 4.12 3.67 11.44
N HIS A 319 4.05 4.16 10.20
CA HIS A 319 3.06 3.75 9.21
C HIS A 319 3.37 2.37 8.59
N VAL A 320 3.07 1.27 9.28
CA VAL A 320 2.92 -0.03 8.60
C VAL A 320 1.55 -0.05 7.95
N ASP A 321 1.52 0.09 6.63
CA ASP A 321 0.30 0.31 5.87
C ASP A 321 -0.60 -0.94 5.91
N PRO A 322 -1.81 -0.84 6.50
CA PRO A 322 -2.70 -2.00 6.63
C PRO A 322 -3.20 -2.55 5.30
N ALA A 323 -3.34 -1.70 4.28
CA ALA A 323 -3.78 -2.12 2.96
C ALA A 323 -2.69 -2.97 2.26
N PHE A 324 -1.41 -2.64 2.43
CA PHE A 324 -0.33 -3.51 1.92
C PHE A 324 -0.17 -4.80 2.72
N VAL A 325 -0.43 -4.80 4.04
CA VAL A 325 -0.53 -6.07 4.81
C VAL A 325 -1.65 -6.94 4.25
N SER A 326 -2.81 -6.36 3.96
CA SER A 326 -3.90 -7.07 3.30
C SER A 326 -3.49 -7.63 1.94
N LEU A 327 -2.87 -6.85 1.06
CA LEU A 327 -2.43 -7.33 -0.26
C LEU A 327 -1.43 -8.49 -0.16
N LEU A 328 -0.50 -8.43 0.80
CA LEU A 328 0.46 -9.51 1.03
C LEU A 328 -0.25 -10.82 1.46
N LEU A 329 -1.23 -10.73 2.37
CA LEU A 329 -1.96 -11.90 2.84
C LEU A 329 -2.98 -12.42 1.82
N SER A 330 -3.70 -11.53 1.13
CA SER A 330 -4.63 -11.89 0.05
C SER A 330 -3.91 -12.52 -1.14
N SER A 331 -2.70 -12.05 -1.48
CA SER A 331 -1.93 -12.66 -2.57
C SER A 331 -1.45 -14.07 -2.23
N LEU A 332 -1.00 -14.30 -0.99
CA LEU A 332 -0.71 -15.66 -0.52
C LEU A 332 -1.94 -16.57 -0.61
N LEU A 333 -3.11 -16.09 -0.17
CA LEU A 333 -4.36 -16.83 -0.25
C LEU A 333 -4.72 -17.17 -1.70
N ILE A 334 -4.64 -16.19 -2.61
CA ILE A 334 -4.91 -16.40 -4.05
C ILE A 334 -3.94 -17.43 -4.63
N SER A 335 -2.65 -17.37 -4.32
CA SER A 335 -1.69 -18.39 -4.74
C SER A 335 -2.05 -19.79 -4.26
N VAL A 336 -2.50 -19.93 -3.01
CA VAL A 336 -2.99 -21.21 -2.49
C VAL A 336 -4.23 -21.69 -3.25
N LEU A 337 -5.15 -20.79 -3.61
CA LEU A 337 -6.34 -21.13 -4.40
C LEU A 337 -5.99 -21.57 -5.82
N VAL A 338 -4.97 -20.99 -6.45
CA VAL A 338 -4.44 -21.43 -7.75
C VAL A 338 -3.83 -22.83 -7.63
N LEU A 339 -2.98 -23.05 -6.62
CA LEU A 339 -2.38 -24.37 -6.37
C LEU A 339 -3.43 -25.45 -6.08
N ALA A 340 -4.56 -25.07 -5.46
CA ALA A 340 -5.69 -25.95 -5.20
C ALA A 340 -6.59 -26.18 -6.43
N GLY A 341 -6.32 -25.53 -7.57
CA GLY A 341 -7.12 -25.63 -8.79
C GLY A 341 -8.47 -24.92 -8.71
N VAL A 342 -8.67 -24.03 -7.73
CA VAL A 342 -9.89 -23.20 -7.59
C VAL A 342 -9.84 -22.00 -8.53
N PHE A 343 -8.65 -21.43 -8.72
CA PHE A 343 -8.39 -20.29 -9.59
C PHE A 343 -7.41 -20.66 -10.70
N ASP A 344 -7.63 -20.08 -11.88
CA ASP A 344 -6.65 -20.08 -12.95
C ASP A 344 -5.49 -19.13 -12.62
N GLY A 345 -4.28 -19.54 -12.99
CA GLY A 345 -3.07 -18.77 -12.73
C GLY A 345 -2.90 -17.58 -13.67
N GLY A 346 -3.47 -17.62 -14.88
CA GLY A 346 -3.28 -16.60 -15.90
C GLY A 346 -3.59 -15.17 -15.45
N PRO A 347 -4.72 -14.93 -14.75
CA PRO A 347 -5.06 -13.60 -14.23
C PRO A 347 -4.31 -13.17 -12.96
N VAL A 348 -3.38 -13.98 -12.43
CA VAL A 348 -2.64 -13.70 -11.19
C VAL A 348 -1.25 -13.14 -11.52
N PRO A 349 -0.99 -11.83 -11.35
CA PRO A 349 0.23 -11.18 -11.88
C PRO A 349 1.59 -11.63 -11.33
N TYR A 350 1.58 -12.43 -10.27
CA TYR A 350 2.76 -12.82 -9.50
C TYR A 350 2.96 -14.35 -9.45
N LEU A 351 2.26 -15.09 -10.31
CA LEU A 351 2.44 -16.54 -10.55
C LEU A 351 2.80 -16.78 -12.01
#